data_AF-A0A8J9ST68-F1
#
_entry.id   AF-A0A8J9ST68-F1
#
_cell.length_a   1.000
_cell.length_b   1.000
_cell.length_c   1.000
_cell.angle_alpha   90.00
_cell.angle_beta   90.00
_cell.angle_gamma   90.00
#
_symmetry.space_group_name_H-M   'P 1'
#
loop_
_entity.id
_entity.type
_entity.pdbx_description
1 polymer ?
#
loop_
_entity_poly.entity_id
_entity_poly.type
_entity_poly.pdbx_seq_one_letter_code
_entity_poly.pdbx_strand_id
1 'polypeptide(L)' 'YKLGKHRSNALELVHKIAPIEVDGEMAICDGGGGALGHPLEYISLARPGTVEYCKYCALRYTQKQK' A
#
# COMPACT_ATOMS: atom_id res chain seq x y z
N TYR A 1 19.17 14.73 -15.72
CA TYR A 1 17.88 14.28 -15.17
C TYR A 1 18.13 13.21 -14.09
N LYS A 2 18.38 13.61 -12.82
CA LYS A 2 18.60 12.64 -11.73
C LYS A 2 17.29 11.99 -11.19
N LEU A 3 16.14 12.64 -11.43
CA LEU A 3 14.82 12.26 -10.91
C LEU A 3 13.80 11.93 -12.04
N GLY A 4 14.30 11.40 -13.16
CA GLY A 4 13.49 11.06 -14.32
C GLY A 4 12.89 12.26 -15.08
N LYS A 5 12.11 11.95 -16.13
CA LYS A 5 11.42 12.92 -17.01
C LYS A 5 10.42 13.79 -16.25
N HIS A 6 9.80 13.22 -15.21
CA HIS A 6 8.74 13.84 -14.43
C HIS A 6 9.24 14.58 -13.17
N ARG A 7 10.56 14.66 -12.95
CA ARG A 7 11.18 15.29 -11.76
C ARG A 7 10.59 14.77 -10.44
N SER A 8 10.24 13.49 -10.38
CA SER A 8 9.55 12.86 -9.25
C SER A 8 10.37 11.68 -8.73
N ASN A 9 10.35 11.48 -7.41
CA ASN A 9 10.93 10.34 -6.69
C ASN A 9 9.87 9.49 -5.99
N ALA A 10 8.63 9.47 -6.50
CA ALA A 10 7.50 8.78 -5.87
C ALA A 10 7.78 7.31 -5.53
N LEU A 11 8.48 6.58 -6.42
CA LEU A 11 8.86 5.18 -6.17
C LEU A 11 9.77 5.02 -4.95
N GLU A 12 10.75 5.92 -4.78
CA GLU A 12 11.64 5.89 -3.62
C GLU A 12 10.89 6.26 -2.34
N LEU A 13 9.96 7.22 -2.40
CA LEU A 13 9.18 7.66 -1.25
C LEU A 13 8.23 6.58 -0.76
N VAL A 14 7.51 5.89 -1.65
CA VAL A 14 6.59 4.82 -1.24
C VAL A 14 7.34 3.63 -0.63
N HIS A 15 8.54 3.32 -1.12
CA HIS A 15 9.40 2.26 -0.55
C HIS A 15 9.94 2.59 0.85
N LYS A 16 9.95 3.86 1.26
CA LYS A 16 10.35 4.25 2.63
C LYS A 16 9.24 3.99 3.66
N ILE A 17 7.99 3.87 3.23
CA ILE A 17 6.85 3.66 4.13
C ILE A 17 6.80 2.18 4.51
N ALA A 18 6.92 1.87 5.81
CA ALA A 18 6.86 0.48 6.28
C ALA A 18 5.54 -0.22 5.89
N PRO A 19 5.54 -1.56 5.72
CA PRO A 19 4.30 -2.31 5.52
C PRO A 19 3.33 -2.07 6.68
N ILE A 20 2.06 -1.87 6.34
CA ILE A 20 0.96 -1.74 7.28
C ILE A 20 0.55 -3.14 7.73
N GLU A 21 0.65 -3.39 9.03
CA GLU A 21 0.21 -4.65 9.63
C GLU A 21 -1.29 -4.60 9.89
N VAL A 22 -2.00 -5.63 9.44
CA VAL A 22 -3.45 -5.75 9.61
C VAL A 22 -3.79 -7.00 10.42
N ASP A 23 -4.67 -6.84 11.40
CA ASP A 23 -5.27 -7.94 12.15
C ASP A 23 -6.36 -8.60 11.27
N GLY A 24 -6.00 -9.67 10.56
CA GLY A 24 -6.93 -10.45 9.73
C GLY A 24 -6.36 -10.83 8.36
N GLU A 25 -7.22 -11.41 7.51
CA GLU A 25 -6.85 -11.88 6.16
C GLU A 25 -7.22 -10.89 5.06
N MET A 26 -7.74 -9.71 5.42
CA MET A 26 -8.19 -8.71 4.45
C MET A 26 -7.84 -7.31 4.94
N ALA A 27 -7.18 -6.54 4.08
CA ALA A 27 -6.96 -5.11 4.28
C ALA A 27 -7.91 -4.29 3.41
N ILE A 28 -8.29 -3.11 3.89
CA ILE A 28 -9.17 -2.18 3.19
C ILE A 28 -8.42 -0.86 3.03
N CYS A 29 -8.32 -0.37 1.79
CA CYS A 29 -7.64 0.88 1.48
C CYS A 29 -8.56 1.78 0.65
N ASP A 30 -8.78 3.00 1.10
CA ASP A 30 -9.49 4.06 0.38
C ASP A 30 -8.54 5.18 -0.08
N GLY A 31 -7.24 5.08 0.23
CA GLY A 31 -6.24 6.09 -0.07
C GLY A 31 -6.21 7.28 0.88
N GLY A 32 -7.05 7.26 1.93
CA GLY A 32 -7.18 8.32 2.91
C GLY A 32 -8.04 9.49 2.42
N GLY A 33 -8.83 10.07 3.34
CA GLY A 33 -9.70 11.20 3.03
C GLY A 33 -11.00 10.82 2.30
N GLY A 34 -11.39 9.54 2.31
CA GLY A 34 -12.63 9.06 1.72
C GLY A 34 -12.69 9.35 0.22
N ALA A 35 -13.61 10.23 -0.18
CA ALA A 35 -13.81 10.58 -1.59
C ALA A 35 -12.62 11.30 -2.26
N LEU A 36 -11.66 11.81 -1.48
CA LEU A 36 -10.43 12.44 -2.00
C LEU A 36 -9.31 11.43 -2.28
N GLY A 37 -9.46 10.18 -1.85
CA GLY A 37 -8.52 9.11 -2.12
C GLY A 37 -8.80 8.40 -3.45
N HIS A 38 -8.74 7.07 -3.42
CA HIS A 38 -9.03 6.21 -4.56
C HIS A 38 -10.25 5.31 -4.29
N PRO A 39 -10.80 4.61 -5.30
CA PRO A 39 -11.88 3.67 -5.07
C PRO A 39 -11.52 2.63 -4.02
N LEU A 40 -12.47 2.29 -3.16
CA LEU A 40 -12.28 1.33 -2.07
C LEU A 40 -11.72 0.01 -2.61
N GLU A 41 -10.55 -0.39 -2.11
CA GLU A 41 -9.87 -1.63 -2.51
C GLU A 41 -9.84 -2.60 -1.33
N TYR A 42 -10.23 -3.85 -1.61
CA TYR A 42 -10.07 -4.98 -0.70
C TYR A 42 -8.86 -5.80 -1.13
N ILE A 43 -7.89 -5.94 -0.24
CA ILE A 43 -6.60 -6.59 -0.49
C ILE A 43 -6.56 -7.88 0.33
N SER A 44 -6.40 -9.03 -0.34
CA SER A 44 -6.38 -10.33 0.32
C SER A 44 -4.99 -10.64 0.88
N LEU A 45 -4.92 -10.81 2.20
CA LEU A 45 -3.74 -11.21 2.97
C LEU A 45 -3.87 -12.65 3.50
N ALA A 46 -4.75 -13.46 2.89
CA ALA A 46 -5.00 -14.84 3.31
C ALA A 46 -3.76 -15.76 3.21
N ARG A 47 -2.73 -15.35 2.47
CA ARG A 47 -1.44 -16.05 2.42
C ARG A 47 -0.53 -15.48 3.53
N PRO A 48 -0.26 -16.23 4.60
CA PRO A 48 0.59 -15.75 5.68
C PRO A 48 2.01 -15.48 5.18
N GLY A 49 2.63 -14.42 5.70
CA GLY A 49 3.98 -14.00 5.34
C GLY A 49 4.11 -13.31 3.97
N THR A 50 3.01 -13.04 3.25
CA THR A 50 3.06 -12.23 2.03
C THR A 50 2.90 -10.75 2.33
N VAL A 51 3.50 -9.93 1.46
CA VAL A 51 3.29 -8.48 1.42
C VAL A 51 2.55 -8.18 0.14
N GLU A 52 1.32 -7.70 0.27
CA GLU A 52 0.49 -7.29 -0.85
C GLU A 52 0.49 -5.76 -0.97
N TYR A 53 0.17 -5.27 -2.16
CA TYR A 53 0.22 -3.84 -2.47
C TYR A 53 -1.18 -3.35 -2.82
N CYS A 54 -1.54 -2.17 -2.31
CA CYS A 54 -2.65 -1.42 -2.86
C CYS A 54 -2.31 -1.00 -4.30
N LYS A 55 -3.21 -1.23 -5.25
CA LYS A 55 -2.99 -0.92 -6.68
C LYS A 55 -2.89 0.57 -6.96
N TYR A 56 -3.46 1.40 -6.07
CA TYR A 56 -3.53 2.85 -6.24
C TYR A 56 -2.42 3.56 -5.48
N CYS A 57 -2.31 3.34 -4.17
CA CYS A 57 -1.31 4.00 -3.33
C CYS A 57 0.07 3.35 -3.37
N ALA A 58 0.18 2.11 -3.87
CA ALA A 58 1.38 1.27 -3.77
C ALA A 58 1.87 1.05 -2.32
N LEU A 59 1.03 1.35 -1.31
CA LEU A 59 1.29 1.02 0.08
C LEU A 59 1.27 -0.49 0.26
N ARG A 60 2.15 -0.96 1.14
CA ARG A 60 2.36 -2.37 1.46
C ARG A 60 1.50 -2.77 2.64
N TYR A 61 0.87 -3.93 2.55
CA TYR A 61 0.06 -4.53 3.60
C TYR A 61 0.56 -5.93 3.90
N THR A 62 0.58 -6.29 5.17
CA THR A 62 0.93 -7.65 5.61
C THR A 62 0.05 -8.08 6.77
N GLN A 63 -0.17 -9.37 6.90
CA GLN A 63 -0.90 -9.92 8.03
C GLN A 63 0.00 -9.89 9.26
N LYS A 64 -0.53 -9.39 10.38
CA LYS A 64 0.17 -9.41 11.66
C LYS A 64 0.42 -10.85 12.08
N GLN A 65 1.69 -11.21 12.24
CA GLN A 65 2.08 -12.54 12.71
C GLN A 65 1.89 -12.59 14.23
N LYS A 66 1.17 -13.61 14.71
CA LYS A 66 0.95 -13.85 16.15
C LYS A 66 2.21 -14.36 16.84
#